data_AF-A0A7S3RSU2-F1
#
_entry.id   AF-A0A7S3RSU2-F1
#
_cell.length_a   1.000
_cell.length_b   1.000
_cell.length_c   1.000
_cell.angle_alpha   90.00
_cell.angle_beta   90.00
_cell.angle_gamma   90.00
#
_symmetry.space_group_name_H-M   'P 1'
#
loop_
_entity.id
_entity.type
_entity.pdbx_description
1 polymer ?
#
loop_
_entity_poly.entity_id
_entity_poly.type
_entity_poly.pdbx_seq_one_letter_code
_entity_poly.pdbx_strand_id
1 'polypeptide(L)'
;GRRLPEITRDHPRCGSPAMGGGVGGPSRSSLTCPLGARHRWRQWESYSCVNVDSVHNDGERHIPYLMLWPDALPSKMRAWAAGAMPDGMIQEQLACGCMDGVPPRLDAPCGRVMGDVSSMFVVYLLEWWRWTADEPSAASLVVELWPAARAAARWQMDRSAESGLPTRLVDTYDGLRLSRYNVSCFSALFHLLAMAAARELALSPPVRDAAFAAECDAALARGRAAMDALLWVEGRGYYRSYTGGEALMSDSLYAQVLADTLGLGALTSDAQVTRHLAAVLQRNDSPYGLLCQTGRYPLPAGAGADNSIWMMANPNWASLSLRRGGDPHKALSVVNKTFGWVRDTLADQWNVVAVYGGLGYGAEGLPAANSHYGYHLVAWHLLFALTGQVYSARSRSLTFAPALRGRFELPVLVPAVAATLSRGSDGECTLAVAAAGSASLVLHTLSVDGVAPPAGVLPVKLALGQRVSWGGGAGARTKVTLSSLKPVD
;
A
#
# COMPACT_ATOMS: atom_id res chain seq x y z
N GLY A 1 -39.72 22.33 -31.76
CA GLY A 1 -40.54 21.87 -30.61
C GLY A 1 -40.19 20.43 -30.27
N ARG A 2 -39.54 20.23 -29.13
CA ARG A 2 -39.61 19.08 -28.20
C ARG A 2 -38.77 19.48 -26.99
N ARG A 3 -39.43 19.82 -25.88
CA ARG A 3 -38.81 20.19 -24.60
C ARG A 3 -38.34 18.92 -23.89
N LEU A 4 -37.15 18.95 -23.31
CA LEU A 4 -36.69 17.98 -22.33
C LEU A 4 -37.52 18.12 -21.03
N PRO A 5 -37.77 17.04 -20.29
CA PRO A 5 -38.56 17.09 -19.06
C PRO A 5 -37.78 17.74 -17.91
N GLU A 6 -38.46 18.61 -17.17
CA GLU A 6 -38.00 19.17 -15.90
C GLU A 6 -37.86 18.06 -14.86
N ILE A 7 -36.63 17.86 -14.35
CA ILE A 7 -36.38 17.03 -13.17
C ILE A 7 -36.67 17.90 -11.95
N THR A 8 -37.79 17.63 -11.27
CA THR A 8 -38.11 18.22 -9.97
C THR A 8 -37.09 17.75 -8.93
N ARG A 9 -36.30 18.70 -8.40
CA ARG A 9 -35.38 18.49 -7.28
C ARG A 9 -36.16 18.48 -5.97
N ASP A 10 -36.52 17.31 -5.48
CA ASP A 10 -36.80 17.11 -4.06
C ASP A 10 -35.51 16.66 -3.35
N HIS A 11 -34.73 17.66 -2.91
CA HIS A 11 -33.75 17.47 -1.84
C HIS A 11 -34.33 18.05 -0.55
N PRO A 12 -34.19 17.37 0.60
CA PRO A 12 -34.52 17.97 1.89
C PRO A 12 -33.58 19.16 2.13
N ARG A 13 -34.15 20.36 2.19
CA ARG A 13 -33.43 21.60 2.48
C ARG A 13 -32.90 21.54 3.92
N CYS A 14 -31.57 21.58 4.09
CA CYS A 14 -30.98 22.08 5.32
C CYS A 14 -31.46 23.53 5.51
N GLY A 15 -32.05 23.81 6.67
CA GLY A 15 -32.68 25.09 6.96
C GLY A 15 -31.71 26.26 6.83
N SER A 16 -32.07 27.23 6.00
CA SER A 16 -31.52 28.59 6.09
C SER A 16 -32.15 29.28 7.30
N PRO A 17 -31.37 29.97 8.17
CA PRO A 17 -31.97 30.80 9.20
C PRO A 17 -32.59 32.03 8.54
N ALA A 18 -33.85 32.29 8.89
CA ALA A 18 -34.52 33.52 8.52
C ALA A 18 -33.80 34.71 9.16
N MET A 19 -33.51 35.74 8.36
CA MET A 19 -33.04 37.03 8.84
C MET A 19 -34.20 37.72 9.59
N GLY A 20 -34.17 37.61 10.92
CA GLY A 20 -34.98 38.40 11.84
C GLY A 20 -34.05 39.05 12.86
N GLY A 21 -34.03 40.38 12.91
CA GLY A 21 -33.10 41.17 13.71
C GLY A 21 -33.21 40.93 15.22
N GLY A 22 -32.06 40.99 15.89
CA GLY A 22 -31.96 40.96 17.35
C GLY A 22 -30.50 40.94 17.78
N VAL A 23 -30.08 41.97 18.49
CA VAL A 23 -28.71 42.20 18.98
C VAL A 23 -28.34 41.15 20.04
N GLY A 24 -27.29 40.36 19.79
CA GLY A 24 -26.71 39.41 20.75
C GLY A 24 -25.42 38.79 20.19
N GLY A 25 -24.34 38.81 20.98
CA GLY A 25 -22.96 38.53 20.53
C GLY A 25 -22.69 37.13 19.95
N PRO A 26 -21.50 36.90 19.35
CA PRO A 26 -21.22 35.68 18.62
C PRO A 26 -21.04 34.51 19.60
N SER A 27 -22.08 33.69 19.78
CA SER A 27 -21.88 32.33 20.27
C SER A 27 -21.25 31.52 19.13
N ARG A 28 -20.06 30.96 19.37
CA ARG A 28 -19.44 29.97 18.48
C ARG A 28 -20.27 28.69 18.57
N SER A 29 -21.31 28.58 17.75
CA SER A 29 -21.94 27.28 17.50
C SER A 29 -20.98 26.46 16.64
N SER A 30 -20.37 25.46 17.27
CA SER A 30 -19.66 24.40 16.57
C SER A 30 -20.61 23.76 15.57
N LEU A 31 -20.30 23.88 14.28
CA LEU A 31 -20.86 23.02 13.23
C LEU A 31 -20.30 21.60 13.42
N THR A 32 -20.70 20.92 14.49
CA THR A 32 -20.57 19.48 14.60
C THR A 32 -21.76 18.88 13.86
N CYS A 33 -21.50 18.41 12.64
CA CYS A 33 -22.43 17.52 11.95
C CYS A 33 -22.69 16.30 12.84
N PRO A 34 -23.95 15.86 13.04
CA PRO A 34 -24.24 14.72 13.89
C PRO A 34 -23.61 13.46 13.30
N LEU A 35 -22.85 12.75 14.13
CA LEU A 35 -22.30 11.41 13.90
C LEU A 35 -23.45 10.40 13.62
N GLY A 36 -23.90 10.33 12.37
CA GLY A 36 -25.01 9.45 11.97
C GLY A 36 -25.13 9.21 10.47
N ALA A 37 -24.66 10.13 9.62
CA ALA A 37 -24.48 9.84 8.20
C ALA A 37 -23.05 9.28 7.99
N ARG A 38 -22.93 7.97 7.73
CA ARG A 38 -21.64 7.38 7.33
C ARG A 38 -21.21 8.03 6.01
N HIS A 39 -20.27 8.97 6.06
CA HIS A 39 -19.72 9.58 4.85
C HIS A 39 -19.14 8.48 3.97
N ARG A 40 -19.55 8.45 2.69
CA ARG A 40 -19.02 7.51 1.70
C ARG A 40 -17.87 8.17 0.96
N TRP A 41 -16.68 7.61 1.11
CA TRP A 41 -15.54 7.95 0.29
C TRP A 41 -15.37 6.88 -0.78
N ARG A 42 -15.33 7.28 -2.05
CA ARG A 42 -15.15 6.39 -3.19
C ARG A 42 -14.13 6.95 -4.15
N GLN A 43 -13.37 6.06 -4.78
CA GLN A 43 -12.38 6.43 -5.77
C GLN A 43 -12.54 5.63 -7.04
N TRP A 44 -12.59 6.34 -8.17
CA TRP A 44 -12.55 5.72 -9.48
C TRP A 44 -11.15 5.17 -9.77
N GLU A 45 -11.10 4.07 -10.50
CA GLU A 45 -9.85 3.47 -10.94
C GLU A 45 -9.02 4.50 -11.73
N SER A 46 -9.63 5.14 -12.73
CA SER A 46 -9.02 6.24 -13.49
C SER A 46 -10.05 7.04 -14.29
N TYR A 47 -9.61 8.00 -15.11
CA TYR A 47 -10.52 8.78 -15.97
C TYR A 47 -11.06 7.98 -17.16
N SER A 48 -10.27 7.02 -17.66
CA SER A 48 -10.65 6.15 -18.77
C SER A 48 -11.24 4.81 -18.32
N CYS A 49 -11.20 4.52 -17.02
CA CYS A 49 -11.71 3.28 -16.44
C CYS A 49 -12.54 3.61 -15.21
N VAL A 50 -13.87 3.51 -15.38
CA VAL A 50 -14.87 3.95 -14.38
C VAL A 50 -15.22 2.90 -13.34
N ASN A 51 -14.36 1.89 -13.16
CA ASN A 51 -14.42 0.99 -12.01
C ASN A 51 -14.28 1.81 -10.72
N VAL A 52 -14.94 1.39 -9.64
CA VAL A 52 -14.93 2.11 -8.36
C VAL A 52 -14.35 1.24 -7.27
N ASP A 53 -13.34 1.76 -6.56
CA ASP A 53 -12.67 1.13 -5.43
C ASP A 53 -12.36 -0.35 -5.68
N SER A 54 -11.73 -0.63 -6.83
CA SER A 54 -11.10 -1.92 -7.09
C SER A 54 -10.03 -2.20 -6.03
N VAL A 55 -10.20 -3.28 -5.28
CA VAL A 55 -9.42 -3.60 -4.07
C VAL A 55 -7.92 -3.68 -4.38
N HIS A 56 -7.55 -4.31 -5.50
CA HIS A 56 -6.15 -4.45 -5.92
C HIS A 56 -5.52 -3.13 -6.33
N ASN A 57 -6.23 -2.26 -7.08
CA ASN A 57 -5.69 -0.96 -7.47
C ASN A 57 -5.55 0.00 -6.30
N ASP A 58 -6.45 -0.07 -5.32
CA ASP A 58 -6.27 0.64 -4.05
C ASP A 58 -4.94 0.27 -3.39
N GLY A 59 -4.42 -0.94 -3.67
CA GLY A 59 -3.20 -1.47 -3.09
C GLY A 59 -2.01 -0.65 -3.48
N GLU A 60 -2.08 -0.01 -4.62
CA GLU A 60 -0.97 0.72 -5.23
C GLU A 60 -1.05 2.21 -4.90
N ARG A 61 -2.09 2.65 -4.18
CA ARG A 61 -2.35 4.07 -3.86
C ARG A 61 -2.84 4.33 -2.43
N HIS A 62 -3.04 3.30 -1.61
CA HIS A 62 -3.66 3.43 -0.29
C HIS A 62 -2.79 4.17 0.73
N ILE A 63 -1.47 4.08 0.65
CA ILE A 63 -0.56 4.69 1.64
C ILE A 63 -0.86 6.18 1.88
N PRO A 64 -0.86 7.07 0.87
CA PRO A 64 -1.21 8.48 1.12
C PRO A 64 -2.62 8.65 1.69
N TYR A 65 -3.59 7.81 1.30
CA TYR A 65 -4.94 7.89 1.85
C TYR A 65 -4.99 7.49 3.31
N LEU A 66 -4.30 6.43 3.70
CA LEU A 66 -4.29 5.97 5.08
C LEU A 66 -3.47 6.91 5.98
N MET A 67 -2.42 7.53 5.45
CA MET A 67 -1.63 8.53 6.18
C MET A 67 -2.39 9.85 6.39
N LEU A 68 -3.14 10.32 5.39
CA LEU A 68 -3.77 11.64 5.42
C LEU A 68 -5.25 11.60 5.83
N TRP A 69 -5.97 10.53 5.47
CA TRP A 69 -7.41 10.34 5.69
C TRP A 69 -7.71 8.90 6.14
N PRO A 70 -7.19 8.45 7.30
CA PRO A 70 -7.38 7.07 7.77
C PRO A 70 -8.85 6.64 7.90
N ASP A 71 -9.76 7.60 8.12
CA ASP A 71 -11.20 7.36 8.23
C ASP A 71 -11.88 7.00 6.90
N ALA A 72 -11.20 7.20 5.76
CA ALA A 72 -11.75 6.86 4.45
C ALA A 72 -11.81 5.34 4.22
N LEU A 73 -10.81 4.59 4.71
CA LEU A 73 -10.67 3.16 4.47
C LEU A 73 -11.80 2.30 5.08
N PRO A 74 -12.26 2.54 6.34
CA PRO A 74 -13.38 1.80 6.93
C PRO A 74 -14.67 1.82 6.09
N SER A 75 -14.93 2.92 5.37
CA SER A 75 -16.11 3.06 4.51
C SER A 75 -16.03 2.17 3.26
N LYS A 76 -14.82 2.00 2.68
CA LYS A 76 -14.58 1.10 1.55
C LYS A 76 -14.61 -0.36 1.99
N MET A 77 -13.91 -0.68 3.07
CA MET A 77 -13.83 -2.03 3.66
C MET A 77 -15.21 -2.62 3.96
N ARG A 78 -16.11 -1.84 4.56
CA ARG A 78 -17.50 -2.29 4.81
C ARG A 78 -18.26 -2.60 3.52
N ALA A 79 -18.06 -1.80 2.47
CA ALA A 79 -18.71 -2.03 1.20
C ALA A 79 -18.16 -3.27 0.48
N TRP A 80 -16.83 -3.49 0.52
CA TRP A 80 -16.22 -4.73 0.01
C TRP A 80 -16.71 -5.95 0.77
N ALA A 81 -16.77 -5.88 2.11
CA ALA A 81 -17.27 -6.96 2.95
C ALA A 81 -18.76 -7.28 2.69
N ALA A 82 -19.59 -6.26 2.47
CA ALA A 82 -21.00 -6.44 2.11
C ALA A 82 -21.19 -7.11 0.74
N GLY A 83 -20.19 -7.01 -0.14
CA GLY A 83 -20.14 -7.66 -1.45
C GLY A 83 -19.47 -9.03 -1.47
N ALA A 84 -19.04 -9.55 -0.31
CA ALA A 84 -18.38 -10.85 -0.22
C ALA A 84 -19.30 -11.98 -0.71
N MET A 85 -18.72 -12.93 -1.42
CA MET A 85 -19.42 -14.09 -1.98
C MET A 85 -19.64 -15.16 -0.89
N PRO A 86 -20.59 -16.10 -1.09
CA PRO A 86 -20.87 -17.15 -0.11
C PRO A 86 -19.67 -18.06 0.23
N ASP A 87 -18.71 -18.19 -0.70
CA ASP A 87 -17.46 -18.95 -0.51
C ASP A 87 -16.35 -18.14 0.20
N GLY A 88 -16.64 -16.90 0.61
CA GLY A 88 -15.71 -16.01 1.28
C GLY A 88 -14.89 -15.12 0.36
N MET A 89 -15.00 -15.26 -0.97
CA MET A 89 -14.28 -14.41 -1.92
C MET A 89 -14.75 -12.95 -1.80
N ILE A 90 -13.81 -12.01 -1.72
CA ILE A 90 -14.13 -10.58 -1.88
C ILE A 90 -14.19 -10.27 -3.37
N GLN A 91 -15.25 -9.59 -3.81
CA GLN A 91 -15.37 -9.15 -5.20
C GLN A 91 -14.39 -8.02 -5.52
N GLU A 92 -13.92 -7.98 -6.76
CA GLU A 92 -12.84 -7.10 -7.23
C GLU A 92 -13.09 -5.63 -6.90
N GLN A 93 -14.32 -5.15 -7.07
CA GLN A 93 -14.64 -3.72 -7.04
C GLN A 93 -16.10 -3.44 -6.69
N LEU A 94 -16.40 -2.17 -6.40
CA LEU A 94 -17.72 -1.66 -6.00
C LEU A 94 -18.56 -1.12 -7.16
N ALA A 95 -18.01 -1.09 -8.37
CA ALA A 95 -18.74 -0.90 -9.63
C ALA A 95 -17.84 -1.30 -10.80
N CYS A 96 -18.43 -1.91 -11.85
CA CYS A 96 -17.75 -2.30 -13.09
C CYS A 96 -18.18 -1.38 -14.21
N GLY A 97 -17.25 -0.77 -14.92
CA GLY A 97 -17.64 0.01 -16.09
C GLY A 97 -16.55 0.27 -17.13
N CYS A 98 -15.39 -0.37 -17.03
CA CYS A 98 -14.35 -0.24 -18.05
C CYS A 98 -14.59 -1.14 -19.25
N MET A 99 -15.31 -2.25 -19.04
CA MET A 99 -15.68 -3.21 -20.08
C MET A 99 -17.19 -3.27 -20.33
N ASP A 100 -17.99 -2.68 -19.43
CA ASP A 100 -19.46 -2.75 -19.39
C ASP A 100 -20.06 -1.36 -19.16
N GLY A 101 -21.39 -1.23 -19.27
CA GLY A 101 -22.09 0.01 -18.93
C GLY A 101 -21.96 0.39 -17.45
N VAL A 102 -21.89 1.69 -17.16
CA VAL A 102 -21.79 2.22 -15.80
C VAL A 102 -23.00 1.77 -14.96
N PRO A 103 -22.80 1.11 -13.79
CA PRO A 103 -23.91 0.66 -12.98
C PRO A 103 -24.72 1.87 -12.48
N PRO A 104 -26.06 1.78 -12.41
CA PRO A 104 -26.89 2.90 -11.96
C PRO A 104 -26.77 3.17 -10.45
N ARG A 105 -25.96 2.38 -9.72
CA ARG A 105 -25.78 2.45 -8.28
C ARG A 105 -24.31 2.25 -7.93
N LEU A 106 -23.79 3.13 -7.07
CA LEU A 106 -22.54 2.91 -6.35
C LEU A 106 -22.70 1.72 -5.38
N ASP A 107 -21.60 1.05 -5.07
CA ASP A 107 -21.56 -0.12 -4.19
C ASP A 107 -22.38 -1.30 -4.75
N ALA A 108 -22.22 -1.55 -6.05
CA ALA A 108 -22.71 -2.73 -6.76
C ALA A 108 -21.52 -3.66 -7.04
N PRO A 109 -21.20 -4.59 -6.12
CA PRO A 109 -19.97 -5.36 -6.19
C PRO A 109 -19.98 -6.30 -7.39
N CYS A 110 -18.83 -6.40 -8.07
CA CYS A 110 -18.68 -7.16 -9.30
C CYS A 110 -17.20 -7.38 -9.62
N GLY A 111 -16.93 -8.04 -10.75
CA GLY A 111 -15.60 -8.18 -11.34
C GLY A 111 -15.15 -9.63 -11.37
N ARG A 112 -13.83 -9.81 -11.40
CA ARG A 112 -13.15 -11.07 -11.72
C ARG A 112 -12.76 -11.82 -10.44
N VAL A 113 -12.47 -13.10 -10.61
CA VAL A 113 -11.87 -13.94 -9.58
C VAL A 113 -10.36 -13.72 -9.59
N MET A 114 -9.86 -12.93 -8.63
CA MET A 114 -8.47 -12.47 -8.61
C MET A 114 -7.69 -12.97 -7.39
N GLY A 115 -6.39 -13.20 -7.56
CA GLY A 115 -5.49 -13.72 -6.53
C GLY A 115 -5.01 -12.70 -5.51
N ASP A 116 -5.13 -11.42 -5.81
CA ASP A 116 -4.67 -10.27 -5.01
C ASP A 116 -5.82 -9.52 -4.31
N VAL A 117 -7.09 -9.68 -4.73
CA VAL A 117 -8.25 -8.98 -4.16
C VAL A 117 -8.56 -9.42 -2.72
N SER A 118 -8.92 -10.69 -2.52
CA SER A 118 -9.22 -11.23 -1.18
C SER A 118 -8.03 -11.10 -0.23
N SER A 119 -6.81 -11.21 -0.78
CA SER A 119 -5.57 -11.01 -0.03
C SER A 119 -5.45 -9.57 0.47
N MET A 120 -5.64 -8.58 -0.42
CA MET A 120 -5.51 -7.18 -0.05
C MET A 120 -6.58 -6.72 0.92
N PHE A 121 -7.81 -7.25 0.84
CA PHE A 121 -8.83 -6.99 1.85
C PHE A 121 -8.37 -7.36 3.27
N VAL A 122 -7.74 -8.54 3.45
CA VAL A 122 -7.19 -8.98 4.74
C VAL A 122 -6.04 -8.06 5.17
N VAL A 123 -5.16 -7.71 4.24
CA VAL A 123 -3.99 -6.86 4.49
C VAL A 123 -4.40 -5.46 4.93
N TYR A 124 -5.38 -4.82 4.28
CA TYR A 124 -5.88 -3.51 4.67
C TYR A 124 -6.50 -3.48 6.06
N LEU A 125 -7.22 -4.54 6.44
CA LEU A 125 -7.78 -4.61 7.79
C LEU A 125 -6.66 -4.65 8.84
N LEU A 126 -5.61 -5.43 8.58
CA LEU A 126 -4.45 -5.48 9.46
C LEU A 126 -3.70 -4.16 9.49
N GLU A 127 -3.42 -3.57 8.33
CA GLU A 127 -2.69 -2.33 8.20
C GLU A 127 -3.40 -1.20 8.95
N TRP A 128 -4.69 -1.03 8.68
CA TRP A 128 -5.52 -0.04 9.38
C TRP A 128 -5.46 -0.27 10.88
N TRP A 129 -5.71 -1.50 11.35
CA TRP A 129 -5.62 -1.84 12.76
C TRP A 129 -4.25 -1.52 13.36
N ARG A 130 -3.14 -1.89 12.71
CA ARG A 130 -1.78 -1.65 13.22
C ARG A 130 -1.49 -0.17 13.40
N TRP A 131 -2.06 0.68 12.55
CA TRP A 131 -1.76 2.10 12.52
C TRP A 131 -2.79 2.99 13.23
N THR A 132 -3.97 2.47 13.55
CA THR A 132 -5.03 3.20 14.28
C THR A 132 -5.49 2.52 15.57
N ALA A 133 -4.80 1.47 16.05
CA ALA A 133 -5.23 0.71 17.24
C ALA A 133 -5.37 1.53 18.54
N ASP A 134 -4.83 2.74 18.61
CA ASP A 134 -5.03 3.67 19.71
C ASP A 134 -6.34 4.48 19.62
N GLU A 135 -7.02 4.43 18.48
CA GLU A 135 -8.36 4.98 18.29
C GLU A 135 -9.43 4.11 18.97
N PRO A 136 -10.38 4.69 19.73
CA PRO A 136 -11.40 3.93 20.45
C PRO A 136 -12.27 3.03 19.57
N SER A 137 -12.44 3.39 18.29
CA SER A 137 -13.28 2.65 17.34
C SER A 137 -12.56 1.49 16.66
N ALA A 138 -11.23 1.39 16.79
CA ALA A 138 -10.43 0.50 15.97
C ALA A 138 -10.68 -0.98 16.27
N ALA A 139 -10.76 -1.34 17.55
CA ALA A 139 -11.09 -2.70 17.96
C ALA A 139 -12.47 -3.14 17.45
N SER A 140 -13.46 -2.25 17.51
CA SER A 140 -14.83 -2.53 17.06
C SER A 140 -14.90 -2.78 15.56
N LEU A 141 -14.14 -2.03 14.75
CA LEU A 141 -14.09 -2.27 13.30
C LEU A 141 -13.44 -3.62 12.98
N VAL A 142 -12.38 -4.00 13.70
CA VAL A 142 -11.76 -5.32 13.53
C VAL A 142 -12.74 -6.43 13.86
N VAL A 143 -13.49 -6.33 14.96
CA VAL A 143 -14.53 -7.32 15.31
C VAL A 143 -15.62 -7.37 14.26
N GLU A 144 -16.07 -6.21 13.74
CA GLU A 144 -17.08 -6.11 12.69
C GLU A 144 -16.65 -6.82 11.39
N LEU A 145 -15.41 -6.59 10.94
CA LEU A 145 -14.92 -7.06 9.64
C LEU A 145 -14.19 -8.41 9.70
N TRP A 146 -13.85 -8.90 10.90
CA TRP A 146 -13.14 -10.17 11.07
C TRP A 146 -13.82 -11.36 10.39
N PRO A 147 -15.15 -11.56 10.47
CA PRO A 147 -15.78 -12.68 9.79
C PRO A 147 -15.53 -12.71 8.28
N ALA A 148 -15.58 -11.54 7.61
CA ALA A 148 -15.29 -11.42 6.18
C ALA A 148 -13.80 -11.66 5.89
N ALA A 149 -12.89 -11.10 6.71
CA ALA A 149 -11.46 -11.28 6.53
C ALA A 149 -11.02 -12.75 6.73
N ARG A 150 -11.58 -13.43 7.73
CA ARG A 150 -11.37 -14.86 7.97
C ARG A 150 -11.87 -15.69 6.79
N ALA A 151 -13.08 -15.39 6.27
CA ALA A 151 -13.63 -16.09 5.11
C ALA A 151 -12.77 -15.88 3.85
N ALA A 152 -12.30 -14.66 3.61
CA ALA A 152 -11.39 -14.35 2.51
C ALA A 152 -10.04 -15.09 2.60
N ALA A 153 -9.48 -15.19 3.82
CA ALA A 153 -8.28 -15.99 4.06
C ALA A 153 -8.53 -17.49 3.86
N ARG A 154 -9.68 -18.02 4.28
CA ARG A 154 -10.06 -19.42 4.01
C ARG A 154 -10.21 -19.70 2.53
N TRP A 155 -10.88 -18.80 1.80
CA TRP A 155 -10.98 -18.89 0.35
C TRP A 155 -9.59 -18.97 -0.31
N GLN A 156 -8.62 -18.16 0.14
CA GLN A 156 -7.23 -18.25 -0.33
C GLN A 156 -6.58 -19.62 -0.02
N MET A 157 -6.82 -20.19 1.16
CA MET A 157 -6.34 -21.53 1.51
C MET A 157 -6.97 -22.61 0.62
N ASP A 158 -8.28 -22.54 0.39
CA ASP A 158 -9.03 -23.50 -0.42
C ASP A 158 -8.58 -23.47 -1.89
N ARG A 159 -8.34 -22.26 -2.43
CA ARG A 159 -7.75 -22.09 -3.77
C ARG A 159 -6.33 -22.66 -3.90
N SER A 160 -5.65 -22.85 -2.77
CA SER A 160 -4.27 -23.31 -2.67
C SER A 160 -4.14 -24.76 -2.20
N ALA A 161 -5.25 -25.46 -1.96
CA ALA A 161 -5.26 -26.76 -1.30
C ALA A 161 -4.44 -27.84 -2.04
N GLU A 162 -4.43 -27.81 -3.38
CA GLU A 162 -3.77 -28.84 -4.20
C GLU A 162 -2.24 -28.67 -4.25
N SER A 163 -1.76 -27.44 -4.45
CA SER A 163 -0.34 -27.17 -4.75
C SER A 163 0.40 -26.40 -3.66
N GLY A 164 -0.33 -25.96 -2.62
CA GLY A 164 0.17 -24.98 -1.65
C GLY A 164 0.09 -23.53 -2.14
N LEU A 165 -0.23 -23.28 -3.42
CA LEU A 165 -0.38 -21.95 -4.01
C LEU A 165 -1.67 -21.83 -4.83
N PRO A 166 -2.24 -20.62 -4.96
CA PRO A 166 -3.48 -20.42 -5.69
C PRO A 166 -3.27 -20.66 -7.18
N THR A 167 -4.24 -21.33 -7.82
CA THR A 167 -4.13 -21.70 -9.23
C THR A 167 -5.02 -20.89 -10.17
N ARG A 168 -4.53 -20.61 -11.38
CA ARG A 168 -5.33 -20.05 -12.50
C ARG A 168 -6.17 -18.82 -12.13
N LEU A 169 -5.62 -17.92 -11.32
CA LEU A 169 -6.29 -16.69 -10.91
C LEU A 169 -5.88 -15.53 -11.81
N VAL A 170 -6.81 -14.60 -12.03
CA VAL A 170 -6.48 -13.27 -12.57
C VAL A 170 -5.75 -12.48 -11.47
N ASP A 171 -4.99 -11.47 -11.84
CA ASP A 171 -4.37 -10.51 -10.92
C ASP A 171 -4.34 -9.13 -11.58
N THR A 172 -3.83 -8.13 -10.86
CA THR A 172 -3.73 -6.74 -11.36
C THR A 172 -3.04 -6.65 -12.73
N TYR A 173 -2.18 -7.60 -13.08
CA TYR A 173 -1.48 -7.69 -14.36
C TYR A 173 -2.28 -8.50 -15.40
N ASP A 174 -3.55 -8.15 -15.56
CA ASP A 174 -4.50 -8.83 -16.44
C ASP A 174 -4.06 -8.90 -17.91
N GLY A 175 -3.33 -7.89 -18.39
CA GLY A 175 -2.69 -7.87 -19.70
C GLY A 175 -1.69 -9.02 -19.92
N LEU A 176 -1.05 -9.51 -18.85
CA LEU A 176 -0.15 -10.68 -18.93
C LEU A 176 -0.91 -12.00 -19.02
N ARG A 177 -2.22 -12.03 -18.72
CA ARG A 177 -3.08 -13.22 -18.78
C ARG A 177 -2.51 -14.42 -18.00
N LEU A 178 -1.98 -14.15 -16.80
CA LEU A 178 -1.32 -15.17 -15.97
C LEU A 178 -2.27 -16.28 -15.48
N SER A 179 -3.57 -16.02 -15.46
CA SER A 179 -4.63 -17.01 -15.16
C SER A 179 -4.64 -18.23 -16.08
N ARG A 180 -3.96 -18.18 -17.23
CA ARG A 180 -3.80 -19.33 -18.14
C ARG A 180 -2.82 -20.39 -17.62
N TYR A 181 -1.98 -20.04 -16.66
CA TYR A 181 -0.97 -20.93 -16.10
C TYR A 181 -1.44 -21.48 -14.76
N ASN A 182 -0.89 -22.62 -14.35
CA ASN A 182 -1.28 -23.25 -13.10
C ASN A 182 -0.99 -22.32 -11.91
N VAL A 183 0.24 -21.83 -11.74
CA VAL A 183 0.59 -20.88 -10.67
C VAL A 183 1.33 -19.67 -11.26
N SER A 184 1.03 -18.47 -10.77
CA SER A 184 1.80 -17.23 -11.01
C SER A 184 2.54 -16.81 -9.75
N CYS A 185 3.74 -16.23 -9.90
CA CYS A 185 4.54 -15.78 -8.75
C CYS A 185 3.87 -14.63 -8.00
N PHE A 186 3.19 -13.73 -8.73
CA PHE A 186 2.50 -12.59 -8.15
C PHE A 186 1.38 -13.05 -7.21
N SER A 187 0.40 -13.80 -7.71
CA SER A 187 -0.71 -14.31 -6.88
C SER A 187 -0.22 -15.23 -5.76
N ALA A 188 0.84 -16.01 -5.98
CA ALA A 188 1.43 -16.87 -4.97
C ALA A 188 1.99 -16.10 -3.77
N LEU A 189 2.70 -14.99 -3.99
CA LEU A 189 3.19 -14.15 -2.90
C LEU A 189 2.07 -13.39 -2.18
N PHE A 190 1.01 -13.00 -2.90
CA PHE A 190 -0.19 -12.45 -2.27
C PHE A 190 -0.91 -13.45 -1.37
N HIS A 191 -0.89 -14.75 -1.71
CA HIS A 191 -1.35 -15.79 -0.79
C HIS A 191 -0.51 -15.82 0.49
N LEU A 192 0.82 -15.81 0.39
CA LEU A 192 1.70 -15.78 1.58
C LEU A 192 1.46 -14.54 2.45
N LEU A 193 1.32 -13.38 1.81
CA LEU A 193 1.01 -12.11 2.48
C LEU A 193 -0.33 -12.19 3.24
N ALA A 194 -1.37 -12.73 2.61
CA ALA A 194 -2.68 -12.89 3.23
C ALA A 194 -2.62 -13.82 4.45
N MET A 195 -1.88 -14.93 4.38
CA MET A 195 -1.73 -15.85 5.52
C MET A 195 -0.98 -15.19 6.67
N ALA A 196 0.10 -14.46 6.39
CA ALA A 196 0.83 -13.70 7.40
C ALA A 196 -0.06 -12.62 8.06
N ALA A 197 -0.85 -11.90 7.26
CA ALA A 197 -1.74 -10.86 7.76
C ALA A 197 -2.92 -11.43 8.56
N ALA A 198 -3.57 -12.49 8.08
CA ALA A 198 -4.68 -13.17 8.73
C ALA A 198 -4.26 -13.75 10.09
N ARG A 199 -3.07 -14.32 10.18
CA ARG A 199 -2.48 -14.79 11.44
C ARG A 199 -2.37 -13.67 12.47
N GLU A 200 -1.83 -12.52 12.09
CA GLU A 200 -1.68 -11.36 12.98
C GLU A 200 -3.02 -10.78 13.44
N LEU A 201 -4.02 -10.73 12.54
CA LEU A 201 -5.39 -10.36 12.89
C LEU A 201 -6.02 -11.37 13.85
N ALA A 202 -5.87 -12.66 13.58
CA ALA A 202 -6.41 -13.73 14.42
C ALA A 202 -5.85 -13.67 15.85
N LEU A 203 -4.55 -13.40 16.00
CA LEU A 203 -3.88 -13.24 17.30
C LEU A 203 -4.12 -11.87 17.96
N SER A 204 -4.77 -10.94 17.28
CA SER A 204 -5.00 -9.60 17.82
C SER A 204 -5.91 -9.63 19.06
N PRO A 205 -5.75 -8.69 20.01
CA PRO A 205 -6.58 -8.65 21.22
C PRO A 205 -8.10 -8.61 20.98
N PRO A 206 -8.63 -7.96 19.91
CA PRO A 206 -10.06 -8.01 19.59
C PRO A 206 -10.58 -9.37 19.09
N VAL A 207 -9.72 -10.23 18.53
CA VAL A 207 -10.13 -11.48 17.86
C VAL A 207 -9.81 -12.73 18.68
N ARG A 208 -8.53 -12.91 19.05
CA ARG A 208 -8.03 -14.04 19.86
C ARG A 208 -8.39 -15.44 19.32
N ASP A 209 -8.34 -15.63 18.00
CA ASP A 209 -8.58 -16.91 17.32
C ASP A 209 -7.26 -17.66 17.06
N ALA A 210 -6.70 -18.26 18.13
CA ALA A 210 -5.42 -18.98 18.04
C ALA A 210 -5.47 -20.21 17.13
N ALA A 211 -6.64 -20.86 17.00
CA ALA A 211 -6.81 -22.01 16.12
C ALA A 211 -6.69 -21.60 14.65
N PHE A 212 -7.37 -20.52 14.25
CA PHE A 212 -7.25 -20.00 12.89
C PHE A 212 -5.87 -19.43 12.58
N ALA A 213 -5.20 -18.83 13.58
CA ALA A 213 -3.79 -18.42 13.43
C ALA A 213 -2.88 -19.61 13.08
N ALA A 214 -3.08 -20.77 13.72
CA ALA A 214 -2.33 -21.99 13.41
C ALA A 214 -2.63 -22.55 12.01
N GLU A 215 -3.89 -22.46 11.55
CA GLU A 215 -4.26 -22.78 10.16
C GLU A 215 -3.50 -21.89 9.16
N CYS A 216 -3.41 -20.57 9.44
CA CYS A 216 -2.66 -19.61 8.64
C CYS A 216 -1.15 -19.91 8.63
N ASP A 217 -0.55 -20.22 9.78
CA ASP A 217 0.86 -20.60 9.87
C ASP A 217 1.17 -21.85 9.03
N ALA A 218 0.29 -22.86 9.09
CA ALA A 218 0.44 -24.08 8.30
C ALA A 218 0.30 -23.81 6.78
N ALA A 219 -0.65 -22.96 6.37
CA ALA A 219 -0.82 -22.55 4.98
C ALA A 219 0.39 -21.74 4.48
N LEU A 220 0.89 -20.79 5.27
CA LEU A 220 2.08 -20.00 4.95
C LEU A 220 3.31 -20.88 4.76
N ALA A 221 3.53 -21.87 5.64
CA ALA A 221 4.65 -22.80 5.53
C ALA A 221 4.56 -23.66 4.25
N ARG A 222 3.38 -24.19 3.93
CA ARG A 222 3.15 -24.93 2.68
C ARG A 222 3.39 -24.07 1.45
N GLY A 223 2.85 -22.85 1.44
CA GLY A 223 3.01 -21.93 0.32
C GLY A 223 4.46 -21.51 0.08
N ARG A 224 5.24 -21.28 1.15
CA ARG A 224 6.69 -21.02 1.04
C ARG A 224 7.44 -22.18 0.40
N ALA A 225 7.18 -23.41 0.85
CA ALA A 225 7.79 -24.59 0.25
C ALA A 225 7.40 -24.73 -1.24
N ALA A 226 6.15 -24.44 -1.59
CA ALA A 226 5.67 -24.49 -2.96
C ALA A 226 6.26 -23.38 -3.85
N MET A 227 6.50 -22.17 -3.32
CA MET A 227 7.20 -21.10 -4.04
C MET A 227 8.58 -21.57 -4.53
N ASP A 228 9.34 -22.20 -3.64
CA ASP A 228 10.68 -22.69 -3.96
C ASP A 228 10.63 -23.88 -4.92
N ALA A 229 9.69 -24.80 -4.72
CA ALA A 229 9.57 -25.99 -5.56
C ALA A 229 9.08 -25.68 -6.99
N LEU A 230 8.13 -24.73 -7.14
CA LEU A 230 7.43 -24.52 -8.40
C LEU A 230 7.93 -23.31 -9.20
N LEU A 231 8.42 -22.28 -8.52
CA LEU A 231 8.68 -20.98 -9.15
C LEU A 231 10.13 -20.55 -9.09
N TRP A 232 10.87 -20.89 -8.03
CA TRP A 232 12.28 -20.54 -7.93
C TRP A 232 13.12 -21.28 -8.98
N VAL A 233 14.00 -20.56 -9.67
CA VAL A 233 14.93 -21.13 -10.66
C VAL A 233 16.36 -20.95 -10.16
N GLU A 234 16.85 -21.90 -9.38
CA GLU A 234 18.16 -21.82 -8.69
C GLU A 234 19.31 -21.45 -9.65
N GLY A 235 19.45 -22.15 -10.78
CA GLY A 235 20.51 -21.89 -11.75
C GLY A 235 20.45 -20.53 -12.43
N ARG A 236 19.30 -19.83 -12.38
CA ARG A 236 19.13 -18.49 -12.94
C ARG A 236 18.99 -17.38 -11.90
N GLY A 237 18.75 -17.73 -10.63
CA GLY A 237 18.66 -16.80 -9.52
C GLY A 237 17.41 -15.91 -9.53
N TYR A 238 16.26 -16.39 -10.00
CA TYR A 238 15.00 -15.64 -9.92
C TYR A 238 13.77 -16.54 -9.84
N TYR A 239 12.67 -15.99 -9.33
CA TYR A 239 11.32 -16.55 -9.48
C TYR A 239 10.79 -16.36 -10.90
N ARG A 240 10.45 -17.45 -11.58
CA ARG A 240 9.71 -17.38 -12.85
C ARG A 240 8.34 -16.75 -12.60
N SER A 241 7.83 -15.98 -13.57
CA SER A 241 6.53 -15.32 -13.46
C SER A 241 5.37 -16.31 -13.34
N TYR A 242 5.49 -17.49 -13.93
CA TYR A 242 4.48 -18.53 -13.92
C TYR A 242 5.08 -19.93 -14.16
N THR A 243 4.37 -20.97 -13.73
CA THR A 243 4.77 -22.38 -13.96
C THR A 243 4.71 -22.76 -15.44
N GLY A 244 5.66 -23.57 -15.90
CA GLY A 244 5.72 -24.05 -17.29
C GLY A 244 6.48 -23.13 -18.25
N GLY A 245 7.01 -22.01 -17.76
CA GLY A 245 7.93 -21.14 -18.51
C GLY A 245 9.09 -20.66 -17.64
N GLU A 246 9.94 -19.81 -18.22
CA GLU A 246 11.06 -19.16 -17.52
C GLU A 246 11.01 -17.63 -17.62
N ALA A 247 9.83 -17.09 -17.92
CA ALA A 247 9.61 -15.66 -17.97
C ALA A 247 9.90 -15.00 -16.62
N LEU A 248 10.39 -13.77 -16.63
CA LEU A 248 10.73 -12.97 -15.46
C LEU A 248 9.87 -11.71 -15.44
N MET A 249 9.06 -11.55 -14.40
CA MET A 249 8.23 -10.38 -14.18
C MET A 249 8.86 -9.46 -13.14
N SER A 250 8.98 -8.18 -13.48
CA SER A 250 9.69 -7.18 -12.67
C SER A 250 9.02 -6.90 -11.32
N ASP A 251 7.69 -6.99 -11.27
CA ASP A 251 6.90 -6.66 -10.07
C ASP A 251 6.29 -7.89 -9.38
N SER A 252 6.83 -9.09 -9.66
CA SER A 252 6.31 -10.33 -9.06
C SER A 252 6.42 -10.36 -7.52
N LEU A 253 7.28 -9.52 -6.93
CA LEU A 253 7.56 -9.47 -5.50
C LEU A 253 6.85 -8.32 -4.77
N TYR A 254 5.86 -7.66 -5.37
CA TYR A 254 5.18 -6.52 -4.72
C TYR A 254 4.62 -6.85 -3.32
N ALA A 255 4.04 -8.03 -3.12
CA ALA A 255 3.57 -8.45 -1.81
C ALA A 255 4.65 -8.42 -0.70
N GLN A 256 5.94 -8.55 -1.06
CA GLN A 256 7.05 -8.37 -0.11
C GLN A 256 7.25 -6.90 0.27
N VAL A 257 6.97 -5.93 -0.60
CA VAL A 257 6.98 -4.48 -0.28
C VAL A 257 5.95 -4.18 0.81
N LEU A 258 4.74 -4.74 0.66
CA LEU A 258 3.67 -4.62 1.65
C LEU A 258 4.06 -5.28 2.98
N ALA A 259 4.62 -6.50 2.94
CA ALA A 259 5.11 -7.18 4.13
C ALA A 259 6.22 -6.39 4.86
N ASP A 260 7.17 -5.82 4.11
CA ASP A 260 8.26 -4.99 4.65
C ASP A 260 7.70 -3.70 5.27
N THR A 261 6.70 -3.08 4.64
CA THR A 261 6.05 -1.85 5.12
C THR A 261 5.27 -2.08 6.40
N LEU A 262 4.57 -3.20 6.48
CA LEU A 262 3.78 -3.57 7.66
C LEU A 262 4.63 -4.13 8.80
N GLY A 263 5.86 -4.59 8.53
CA GLY A 263 6.66 -5.33 9.50
C GLY A 263 6.10 -6.74 9.73
N LEU A 264 5.73 -7.44 8.65
CA LEU A 264 5.33 -8.85 8.65
C LEU A 264 6.50 -9.81 8.44
N GLY A 265 7.69 -9.27 8.16
CA GLY A 265 8.88 -10.05 7.87
C GLY A 265 8.92 -10.58 6.44
N ALA A 266 9.87 -11.48 6.19
CA ALA A 266 10.14 -11.97 4.85
C ALA A 266 9.12 -13.06 4.44
N LEU A 267 8.41 -12.87 3.32
CA LEU A 267 7.52 -13.87 2.73
C LEU A 267 8.34 -14.98 2.06
N THR A 268 9.48 -14.61 1.50
CA THR A 268 10.53 -15.49 0.98
C THR A 268 11.92 -15.04 1.48
N SER A 269 13.00 -15.76 1.20
CA SER A 269 14.33 -15.39 1.70
C SER A 269 14.87 -14.10 1.06
N ASP A 270 15.55 -13.28 1.87
CA ASP A 270 16.18 -12.04 1.37
C ASP A 270 17.25 -12.30 0.30
N ALA A 271 17.90 -13.46 0.35
CA ALA A 271 18.85 -13.90 -0.67
C ALA A 271 18.15 -14.11 -2.02
N GLN A 272 16.97 -14.74 -2.03
CA GLN A 272 16.19 -14.94 -3.25
C GLN A 272 15.63 -13.62 -3.77
N VAL A 273 15.13 -12.74 -2.90
CA VAL A 273 14.69 -11.38 -3.31
C VAL A 273 15.86 -10.64 -3.97
N THR A 274 17.02 -10.59 -3.31
CA THR A 274 18.20 -9.87 -3.83
C THR A 274 18.64 -10.40 -5.20
N ARG A 275 18.69 -11.72 -5.37
CA ARG A 275 19.03 -12.35 -6.66
C ARG A 275 17.98 -12.08 -7.73
N HIS A 276 16.69 -12.14 -7.37
CA HIS A 276 15.59 -11.80 -8.29
C HIS A 276 15.69 -10.34 -8.75
N LEU A 277 15.92 -9.39 -7.84
CA LEU A 277 16.09 -7.96 -8.18
C LEU A 277 17.27 -7.74 -9.13
N ALA A 278 18.38 -8.47 -8.94
CA ALA A 278 19.51 -8.41 -9.85
C ALA A 278 19.16 -8.92 -11.25
N ALA A 279 18.41 -10.02 -11.34
CA ALA A 279 17.93 -10.55 -12.61
C ALA A 279 16.95 -9.58 -13.31
N VAL A 280 16.07 -8.92 -12.54
CA VAL A 280 15.14 -7.91 -13.06
C VAL A 280 15.90 -6.74 -13.68
N LEU A 281 16.91 -6.18 -12.99
CA LEU A 281 17.73 -5.13 -13.59
C LEU A 281 18.51 -5.60 -14.83
N GLN A 282 18.97 -6.84 -14.83
CA GLN A 282 19.73 -7.35 -15.97
C GLN A 282 18.85 -7.49 -17.23
N ARG A 283 17.58 -7.85 -17.07
CA ARG A 283 16.74 -8.30 -18.19
C ARG A 283 15.60 -7.38 -18.54
N ASN A 284 14.99 -6.74 -17.53
CA ASN A 284 13.79 -5.93 -17.69
C ASN A 284 14.13 -4.43 -17.73
N ASP A 285 15.36 -4.02 -17.46
CA ASP A 285 15.72 -2.61 -17.45
C ASP A 285 15.67 -1.99 -18.86
N SER A 286 15.11 -0.78 -18.95
CA SER A 286 15.02 0.01 -20.18
C SER A 286 15.23 1.50 -19.90
N PRO A 287 15.40 2.35 -20.92
CA PRO A 287 15.50 3.80 -20.74
C PRO A 287 14.29 4.44 -20.05
N TYR A 288 13.10 3.84 -20.15
CA TYR A 288 11.83 4.42 -19.70
C TYR A 288 11.33 3.84 -18.36
N GLY A 289 11.92 2.73 -17.92
CA GLY A 289 11.46 1.98 -16.74
C GLY A 289 11.71 0.48 -16.86
N LEU A 290 11.23 -0.28 -15.88
CA LEU A 290 11.30 -1.74 -15.93
C LEU A 290 10.19 -2.27 -16.84
N LEU A 291 10.56 -3.08 -17.84
CA LEU A 291 9.61 -3.88 -18.62
C LEU A 291 8.86 -4.82 -17.67
N CYS A 292 7.56 -4.97 -17.89
CA CYS A 292 6.67 -5.74 -17.03
C CYS A 292 7.11 -7.21 -16.96
N GLN A 293 7.41 -7.83 -18.11
CA GLN A 293 7.86 -9.21 -18.20
C GLN A 293 8.84 -9.42 -19.36
N THR A 294 9.83 -10.28 -19.16
CA THR A 294 10.75 -10.76 -20.21
C THR A 294 10.81 -12.28 -20.25
N GLY A 295 11.26 -12.89 -21.35
CA GLY A 295 11.50 -14.34 -21.41
C GLY A 295 10.29 -15.22 -21.75
N ARG A 296 9.14 -14.65 -22.13
CA ARG A 296 8.00 -15.38 -22.71
C ARG A 296 8.02 -15.28 -24.23
N TYR A 297 8.23 -16.42 -24.91
CA TYR A 297 8.33 -16.51 -26.36
C TYR A 297 7.46 -17.65 -26.96
N PRO A 298 6.92 -17.50 -28.19
CA PRO A 298 6.88 -16.24 -28.95
C PRO A 298 6.09 -15.17 -28.19
N LEU A 299 6.35 -13.89 -28.48
CA LEU A 299 5.59 -12.82 -27.85
C LEU A 299 4.08 -13.06 -28.12
N PRO A 300 3.21 -13.00 -27.10
CA PRO A 300 1.79 -13.21 -27.30
C PRO A 300 1.23 -12.28 -28.38
N ALA A 301 0.34 -12.77 -29.25
CA ALA A 301 -0.30 -11.94 -30.26
C ALA A 301 -1.19 -10.88 -29.60
N GLY A 302 -1.01 -9.61 -29.99
CA GLY A 302 -1.63 -8.43 -29.37
C GLY A 302 -0.58 -7.52 -28.72
N ALA A 303 -0.87 -6.23 -28.59
CA ALA A 303 0.08 -5.22 -28.10
C ALA A 303 0.70 -5.60 -26.73
N GLY A 304 1.96 -6.05 -26.77
CA GLY A 304 3.04 -5.70 -25.86
C GLY A 304 2.91 -5.87 -24.35
N ALA A 305 1.91 -6.53 -23.76
CA ALA A 305 1.77 -6.55 -22.28
C ALA A 305 3.07 -6.91 -21.53
N ASP A 306 3.87 -7.85 -22.06
CA ASP A 306 5.20 -8.19 -21.56
C ASP A 306 6.16 -7.00 -21.55
N ASN A 307 6.36 -6.37 -22.70
CA ASN A 307 7.30 -5.26 -22.84
C ASN A 307 6.71 -3.93 -22.36
N SER A 308 5.55 -3.92 -21.72
CA SER A 308 4.94 -2.70 -21.22
C SER A 308 5.69 -2.19 -20.00
N ILE A 309 5.45 -0.94 -19.63
CA ILE A 309 6.00 -0.38 -18.39
C ILE A 309 4.82 0.01 -17.50
N TRP A 310 4.69 -0.71 -16.40
CA TRP A 310 3.73 -0.44 -15.34
C TRP A 310 4.49 0.30 -14.25
N MET A 311 4.10 1.54 -13.96
CA MET A 311 4.92 2.46 -13.15
C MET A 311 5.24 1.96 -11.73
N MET A 312 4.52 0.95 -11.25
CA MET A 312 4.68 0.40 -9.91
C MET A 312 5.98 -0.40 -9.75
N ALA A 313 6.42 -1.07 -10.81
CA ALA A 313 7.57 -1.97 -10.76
C ALA A 313 8.85 -1.26 -10.30
N ASN A 314 9.07 -0.01 -10.76
CA ASN A 314 10.27 0.75 -10.45
C ASN A 314 10.38 1.11 -8.95
N PRO A 315 9.37 1.76 -8.32
CA PRO A 315 9.38 1.97 -6.87
C PRO A 315 9.36 0.70 -6.03
N ASN A 316 8.66 -0.35 -6.48
CA ASN A 316 8.63 -1.63 -5.77
C ASN A 316 10.02 -2.27 -5.74
N TRP A 317 10.69 -2.33 -6.89
CA TRP A 317 12.07 -2.79 -7.00
C TRP A 317 13.01 -2.00 -6.07
N ALA A 318 12.90 -0.68 -6.08
CA ALA A 318 13.74 0.20 -5.27
C ALA A 318 13.47 0.03 -3.77
N SER A 319 12.20 -0.11 -3.36
CA SER A 319 11.81 -0.35 -1.97
C SER A 319 12.39 -1.68 -1.46
N LEU A 320 12.29 -2.73 -2.27
CA LEU A 320 12.85 -4.05 -1.93
C LEU A 320 14.38 -4.01 -1.82
N SER A 321 15.05 -3.31 -2.75
CA SER A 321 16.50 -3.13 -2.75
C SER A 321 16.97 -2.39 -1.49
N LEU A 322 16.34 -1.26 -1.15
CA LEU A 322 16.66 -0.46 0.03
C LEU A 322 16.53 -1.28 1.33
N ARG A 323 15.43 -2.02 1.49
CA ARG A 323 15.17 -2.86 2.67
C ARG A 323 16.22 -3.97 2.87
N ARG A 324 16.97 -4.32 1.83
CA ARG A 324 18.00 -5.37 1.83
C ARG A 324 19.41 -4.80 1.75
N GLY A 325 19.59 -3.52 2.10
CA GLY A 325 20.90 -2.87 2.15
C GLY A 325 21.49 -2.53 0.78
N GLY A 326 20.67 -2.50 -0.26
CA GLY A 326 21.08 -2.01 -1.58
C GLY A 326 21.44 -0.52 -1.55
N ASP A 327 22.24 -0.11 -2.53
CA ASP A 327 22.68 1.28 -2.68
C ASP A 327 21.48 2.23 -2.87
N PRO A 328 21.29 3.23 -1.99
CA PRO A 328 20.17 4.16 -2.09
C PRO A 328 20.16 5.02 -3.36
N HIS A 329 21.32 5.46 -3.84
CA HIS A 329 21.41 6.22 -5.09
C HIS A 329 21.04 5.36 -6.29
N LYS A 330 21.49 4.10 -6.31
CA LYS A 330 21.09 3.14 -7.35
C LYS A 330 19.58 2.90 -7.32
N ALA A 331 19.02 2.64 -6.13
CA ALA A 331 17.58 2.44 -5.98
C ALA A 331 16.77 3.64 -6.47
N LEU A 332 17.12 4.85 -6.05
CA LEU A 332 16.45 6.07 -6.48
C LEU A 332 16.65 6.35 -7.98
N SER A 333 17.78 5.96 -8.57
CA SER A 333 17.99 6.10 -10.02
C SER A 333 17.03 5.24 -10.84
N VAL A 334 16.67 4.04 -10.36
CA VAL A 334 15.69 3.15 -11.01
C VAL A 334 14.31 3.79 -10.99
N VAL A 335 13.93 4.40 -9.87
CA VAL A 335 12.67 5.17 -9.75
C VAL A 335 12.67 6.36 -10.69
N ASN A 336 13.77 7.12 -10.73
CA ASN A 336 13.87 8.34 -11.53
C ASN A 336 13.80 8.09 -13.04
N LYS A 337 14.03 6.87 -13.54
CA LYS A 337 13.83 6.57 -14.97
C LYS A 337 12.41 6.89 -15.42
N THR A 338 11.41 6.36 -14.72
CA THR A 338 10.01 6.53 -15.11
C THR A 338 9.46 7.89 -14.67
N PHE A 339 9.76 8.34 -13.45
CA PHE A 339 9.30 9.65 -12.97
C PHE A 339 9.98 10.81 -13.71
N GLY A 340 11.28 10.70 -13.96
CA GLY A 340 12.03 11.66 -14.76
C GLY A 340 11.59 11.65 -16.22
N TRP A 341 11.24 10.50 -16.80
CA TRP A 341 10.67 10.46 -18.14
C TRP A 341 9.35 11.25 -18.23
N VAL A 342 8.42 11.02 -17.30
CA VAL A 342 7.14 11.75 -17.23
C VAL A 342 7.35 13.25 -17.00
N ARG A 343 8.23 13.63 -16.07
CA ARG A 343 8.49 15.02 -15.70
C ARG A 343 9.28 15.78 -16.76
N ASP A 344 10.40 15.21 -17.19
CA ASP A 344 11.43 15.94 -17.93
C ASP A 344 11.33 15.72 -19.45
N THR A 345 10.80 14.57 -19.90
CA THR A 345 10.71 14.24 -21.33
C THR A 345 9.30 14.42 -21.89
N LEU A 346 8.30 13.80 -21.26
CA LEU A 346 6.91 13.96 -21.67
C LEU A 346 6.34 15.33 -21.25
N ALA A 347 6.86 15.89 -20.15
CA ALA A 347 6.38 17.13 -19.54
C ALA A 347 4.86 17.10 -19.23
N ASP A 348 4.34 15.92 -18.85
CA ASP A 348 2.91 15.70 -18.59
C ASP A 348 2.70 15.00 -17.25
N GLN A 349 2.89 15.76 -16.17
CA GLN A 349 2.67 15.27 -14.80
C GLN A 349 1.19 15.23 -14.40
N TRP A 350 0.30 15.83 -15.21
CA TRP A 350 -1.14 15.86 -14.94
C TRP A 350 -1.84 14.59 -15.43
N ASN A 351 -1.33 13.99 -16.50
CA ASN A 351 -1.85 12.76 -17.06
C ASN A 351 -0.87 11.59 -16.90
N VAL A 352 -0.59 11.23 -15.65
CA VAL A 352 0.12 9.97 -15.36
C VAL A 352 -0.78 8.80 -15.73
N VAL A 353 -0.29 7.90 -16.59
CA VAL A 353 -1.06 6.75 -17.07
C VAL A 353 -0.64 5.45 -16.37
N ALA A 354 -1.49 4.42 -16.37
CA ALA A 354 -1.15 3.13 -15.76
C ALA A 354 -0.02 2.41 -16.52
N VAL A 355 -0.09 2.46 -17.85
CA VAL A 355 0.77 1.67 -18.74
C VAL A 355 1.40 2.57 -19.79
N TYR A 356 2.73 2.51 -19.88
CA TYR A 356 3.53 3.11 -20.95
C TYR A 356 4.00 2.03 -21.92
N GLY A 357 4.18 2.38 -23.19
CA GLY A 357 4.83 1.50 -24.15
C GLY A 357 6.29 1.29 -23.77
N GLY A 358 6.77 0.04 -23.75
CA GLY A 358 8.21 -0.23 -23.66
C GLY A 358 8.77 -0.71 -24.99
N LEU A 359 9.91 -1.40 -24.96
CA LEU A 359 10.66 -1.72 -26.17
C LEU A 359 9.87 -2.62 -27.14
N GLY A 360 9.77 -2.21 -28.41
CA GLY A 360 9.06 -2.97 -29.45
C GLY A 360 7.55 -2.73 -29.46
N TYR A 361 7.06 -1.74 -28.71
CA TYR A 361 5.67 -1.28 -28.81
C TYR A 361 5.38 -0.47 -30.08
N GLY A 362 6.40 0.14 -30.68
CA GLY A 362 6.20 1.19 -31.70
C GLY A 362 5.67 2.51 -31.13
N ALA A 363 5.65 2.63 -29.79
CA ALA A 363 5.25 3.79 -29.02
C ALA A 363 6.09 3.85 -27.72
N GLU A 364 7.39 3.59 -27.84
CA GLU A 364 8.34 3.47 -26.74
C GLU A 364 8.33 4.71 -25.84
N GLY A 365 8.13 4.50 -24.53
CA GLY A 365 8.03 5.54 -23.52
C GLY A 365 6.75 6.37 -23.58
N LEU A 366 5.86 6.17 -24.55
CA LEU A 366 4.64 6.96 -24.67
C LEU A 366 3.49 6.35 -23.85
N PRO A 367 2.53 7.17 -23.39
CA PRO A 367 1.30 6.69 -22.77
C PRO A 367 0.58 5.68 -23.65
N ALA A 368 0.25 4.50 -23.10
CA ALA A 368 -0.38 3.41 -23.84
C ALA A 368 -1.79 3.05 -23.31
N ALA A 369 -1.99 3.03 -21.99
CA ALA A 369 -3.29 2.74 -21.41
C ALA A 369 -3.53 3.39 -20.04
N ASN A 370 -4.81 3.69 -19.82
CA ASN A 370 -5.46 4.21 -18.63
C ASN A 370 -4.94 5.55 -18.09
N SER A 371 -5.63 6.65 -18.42
CA SER A 371 -5.22 8.02 -18.08
C SER A 371 -5.61 8.46 -16.67
N HIS A 372 -4.80 9.32 -16.04
CA HIS A 372 -5.01 9.82 -14.67
C HIS A 372 -5.08 8.70 -13.62
N TYR A 373 -4.06 7.85 -13.61
CA TYR A 373 -4.01 6.65 -12.79
C TYR A 373 -3.12 6.80 -11.55
N GLY A 374 -3.53 6.18 -10.44
CA GLY A 374 -2.85 6.27 -9.14
C GLY A 374 -1.64 5.34 -8.93
N TYR A 375 -1.22 4.53 -9.91
CA TYR A 375 -0.20 3.48 -9.73
C TYR A 375 1.17 4.01 -9.30
N HIS A 376 1.52 5.22 -9.71
CA HIS A 376 2.74 5.88 -9.28
C HIS A 376 2.77 6.18 -7.77
N LEU A 377 1.61 6.15 -7.08
CA LEU A 377 1.52 6.41 -5.64
C LEU A 377 2.12 5.27 -4.79
N VAL A 378 2.41 4.11 -5.37
CA VAL A 378 3.16 3.05 -4.68
C VAL A 378 4.56 3.53 -4.28
N ALA A 379 5.07 4.59 -4.93
CA ALA A 379 6.30 5.27 -4.55
C ALA A 379 6.29 5.81 -3.11
N TRP A 380 5.14 5.96 -2.46
CA TRP A 380 5.09 6.31 -1.05
C TRP A 380 5.70 5.23 -0.14
N HIS A 381 5.76 3.96 -0.57
CA HIS A 381 6.49 2.91 0.14
C HIS A 381 8.01 3.19 0.22
N LEU A 382 8.57 3.97 -0.72
CA LEU A 382 9.99 4.36 -0.68
C LEU A 382 10.32 5.17 0.57
N LEU A 383 9.36 5.93 1.10
CA LEU A 383 9.55 6.70 2.34
C LEU A 383 9.80 5.76 3.52
N PHE A 384 9.06 4.65 3.57
CA PHE A 384 9.24 3.60 4.58
C PHE A 384 10.56 2.86 4.38
N ALA A 385 10.92 2.56 3.13
CA ALA A 385 12.16 1.87 2.81
C ALA A 385 13.41 2.72 3.09
N LEU A 386 13.39 4.02 2.78
CA LEU A 386 14.50 4.96 3.03
C LEU A 386 14.72 5.20 4.52
N THR A 387 13.65 5.37 5.30
CA THR A 387 13.73 5.56 6.75
C THR A 387 13.95 4.25 7.50
N GLY A 388 13.64 3.12 6.87
CA GLY A 388 13.49 1.84 7.55
C GLY A 388 12.38 1.86 8.61
N GLN A 389 11.43 2.79 8.54
CA GLN A 389 10.46 2.99 9.61
C GLN A 389 9.55 1.76 9.77
N VAL A 390 9.22 1.47 11.03
CA VAL A 390 8.18 0.52 11.44
C VAL A 390 7.37 1.17 12.56
N TYR A 391 6.06 1.33 12.32
CA TYR A 391 5.12 1.94 13.25
C TYR A 391 4.08 0.94 13.75
N SER A 392 3.75 1.01 15.03
CA SER A 392 2.58 0.36 15.61
C SER A 392 1.90 1.28 16.61
N ALA A 393 0.66 1.66 16.32
CA ALA A 393 -0.21 2.40 17.24
C ALA A 393 -0.50 1.57 18.50
N ARG A 394 -0.68 0.25 18.34
CA ARG A 394 -1.00 -0.68 19.44
C ARG A 394 0.04 -0.65 20.55
N SER A 395 1.32 -0.72 20.19
CA SER A 395 2.42 -0.67 21.16
C SER A 395 3.01 0.73 21.31
N ARG A 396 2.47 1.74 20.62
CA ARG A 396 3.02 3.10 20.48
C ARG A 396 4.53 3.06 20.23
N SER A 397 4.91 2.28 19.22
CA SER A 397 6.31 2.07 18.85
C SER A 397 6.58 2.67 17.48
N LEU A 398 7.68 3.40 17.36
CA LEU A 398 8.21 3.89 16.10
C LEU A 398 9.72 3.66 16.08
N THR A 399 10.18 2.75 15.22
CA THR A 399 11.61 2.43 15.09
C THR A 399 12.09 2.70 13.68
N PHE A 400 13.36 3.04 13.52
CA PHE A 400 13.98 3.37 12.24
C PHE A 400 15.25 2.56 12.00
N ALA A 401 15.50 2.24 10.74
CA ALA A 401 16.75 1.64 10.25
C ALA A 401 17.10 2.30 8.90
N PRO A 402 17.56 3.57 8.91
CA PRO A 402 17.69 4.36 7.70
C PRO A 402 18.66 3.75 6.69
N ALA A 403 18.28 3.74 5.41
CA ALA A 403 19.13 3.25 4.33
C ALA A 403 20.31 4.18 4.05
N LEU A 404 20.16 5.47 4.34
CA LEU A 404 21.21 6.48 4.19
C LEU A 404 22.20 6.41 5.37
N ARG A 405 23.50 6.50 5.06
CA ARG A 405 24.58 6.59 6.05
C ARG A 405 25.02 8.05 6.22
N GLY A 406 25.44 8.41 7.44
CA GLY A 406 25.89 9.77 7.75
C GLY A 406 24.75 10.76 7.98
N ARG A 407 24.92 11.99 7.48
CA ARG A 407 23.91 13.06 7.62
C ARG A 407 22.73 12.81 6.68
N PHE A 408 21.53 12.89 7.21
CA PHE A 408 20.31 12.83 6.40
C PHE A 408 19.16 13.62 7.04
N GLU A 409 18.14 13.86 6.24
CA GLU A 409 16.83 14.37 6.64
C GLU A 409 15.79 13.65 5.79
N LEU A 410 14.88 12.93 6.44
CA LEU A 410 13.93 12.02 5.79
C LEU A 410 12.51 12.24 6.32
N PRO A 411 11.49 12.19 5.47
CA PRO A 411 10.10 12.28 5.90
C PRO A 411 9.70 11.01 6.66
N VAL A 412 8.91 11.20 7.70
CA VAL A 412 8.31 10.15 8.53
C VAL A 412 6.81 10.27 8.44
N LEU A 413 6.15 9.15 8.16
CA LEU A 413 4.70 9.10 8.02
C LEU A 413 4.09 8.15 9.04
N VAL A 414 3.13 8.69 9.78
CA VAL A 414 2.25 7.99 10.72
C VAL A 414 0.83 8.54 10.44
N PRO A 415 -0.27 7.80 10.63
CA PRO A 415 -1.60 8.34 10.34
C PRO A 415 -1.84 9.68 11.05
N ALA A 416 -2.34 10.64 10.27
CA ALA A 416 -2.60 12.03 10.68
C ALA A 416 -1.38 12.81 11.23
N VAL A 417 -0.15 12.29 11.06
CA VAL A 417 1.10 12.93 11.51
C VAL A 417 2.18 12.84 10.44
N ALA A 418 2.65 13.99 9.96
CA ALA A 418 3.85 14.11 9.16
C ALA A 418 5.00 14.64 10.03
N ALA A 419 6.09 13.89 10.05
CA ALA A 419 7.28 14.21 10.82
C ALA A 419 8.53 14.14 9.94
N THR A 420 9.66 14.54 10.52
CA THR A 420 10.97 14.48 9.89
C THR A 420 11.94 13.81 10.85
N LEU A 421 12.64 12.81 10.35
CA LEU A 421 13.78 12.20 11.02
C LEU A 421 15.07 12.75 10.41
N SER A 422 15.94 13.32 11.22
CA SER A 422 17.26 13.76 10.78
C SER A 422 18.37 13.14 11.61
N ARG A 423 19.54 13.01 10.99
CA ARG A 423 20.80 12.69 11.67
C ARG A 423 21.85 13.76 11.36
N GLY A 424 22.42 14.35 12.41
CA GLY A 424 23.51 15.31 12.33
C GLY A 424 24.85 14.67 11.98
N SER A 425 25.86 15.50 11.68
CA SER A 425 27.24 15.04 11.45
C SER A 425 27.91 14.47 12.71
N ASP A 426 27.42 14.86 13.88
CA ASP A 426 27.81 14.36 15.20
C ASP A 426 27.12 13.04 15.60
N GLY A 427 26.21 12.53 14.74
CA GLY A 427 25.42 11.34 14.98
C GLY A 427 24.19 11.56 15.86
N GLU A 428 23.87 12.80 16.25
CA GLU A 428 22.61 13.12 16.93
C GLU A 428 21.43 12.85 15.99
N CYS A 429 20.43 12.11 16.48
CA CYS A 429 19.18 11.86 15.78
C CYS A 429 18.10 12.78 16.33
N THR A 430 17.28 13.36 15.45
CA THR A 430 16.15 14.21 15.82
C THR A 430 14.89 13.75 15.12
N LEU A 431 13.79 13.60 15.87
CA LEU A 431 12.44 13.41 15.34
C LEU A 431 11.64 14.70 15.60
N ALA A 432 11.15 15.34 14.54
CA ALA A 432 10.39 16.59 14.61
C ALA A 432 9.02 16.44 13.94
N VAL A 433 7.95 16.90 14.59
CA VAL A 433 6.59 16.87 14.04
C VAL A 433 6.33 18.16 13.26
N ALA A 434 6.21 18.03 11.94
CA ALA A 434 6.00 19.15 11.01
C ALA A 434 4.51 19.43 10.77
N ALA A 435 3.69 18.38 10.73
CA ALA A 435 2.23 18.48 10.70
C ALA A 435 1.62 17.39 11.56
N ALA A 436 0.58 17.74 12.31
CA ALA A 436 -0.24 16.78 13.04
C ALA A 436 -1.68 17.28 13.01
N GLY A 437 -2.64 16.36 13.07
CA GLY A 437 -4.02 16.69 13.43
C GLY A 437 -4.11 17.30 14.84
N SER A 438 -5.30 17.29 15.44
CA SER A 438 -5.52 17.77 16.81
C SER A 438 -4.84 16.91 17.90
N ALA A 439 -4.30 15.75 17.54
CA ALA A 439 -3.64 14.81 18.46
C ALA A 439 -2.12 14.94 18.46
N SER A 440 -1.49 14.67 19.62
CA SER A 440 -0.03 14.54 19.72
C SER A 440 0.40 13.12 19.39
N LEU A 441 1.57 12.96 18.73
CA LEU A 441 2.23 11.68 18.57
C LEU A 441 2.77 11.21 19.93
N VAL A 442 2.30 10.06 20.42
CA VAL A 442 2.74 9.47 21.69
C VAL A 442 3.48 8.16 21.43
N LEU A 443 4.72 8.06 21.90
CA LEU A 443 5.59 6.91 21.67
C LEU A 443 6.14 6.35 23.00
N HIS A 444 5.84 5.09 23.28
CA HIS A 444 6.46 4.32 24.36
C HIS A 444 7.79 3.69 23.94
N THR A 445 7.97 3.46 22.64
CA THR A 445 9.23 2.98 22.06
C THR A 445 9.62 3.87 20.89
N LEU A 446 10.84 4.39 20.93
CA LEU A 446 11.46 5.17 19.86
C LEU A 446 12.92 4.74 19.73
N SER A 447 13.36 4.39 18.53
CA SER A 447 14.79 4.14 18.29
C SER A 447 15.19 4.34 16.84
N VAL A 448 16.47 4.61 16.62
CA VAL A 448 17.12 4.63 15.30
C VAL A 448 18.31 3.69 15.38
N ASP A 449 18.40 2.69 14.50
CA ASP A 449 19.43 1.64 14.52
C ASP A 449 19.55 0.95 15.90
N GLY A 450 18.43 0.76 16.59
CA GLY A 450 18.38 0.20 17.94
C GLY A 450 18.81 1.15 19.06
N VAL A 451 19.23 2.38 18.75
CA VAL A 451 19.59 3.40 19.76
C VAL A 451 18.34 4.22 20.14
N ALA A 452 17.93 4.10 21.40
CA ALA A 452 16.76 4.78 21.96
C ALA A 452 17.15 6.07 22.73
N PRO A 453 16.20 7.01 22.93
CA PRO A 453 16.36 8.08 23.91
C PRO A 453 16.60 7.53 25.32
N PRO A 454 17.22 8.31 26.24
CA PRO A 454 17.40 7.91 27.63
C PRO A 454 16.08 7.53 28.30
N ALA A 455 16.08 6.55 29.22
CA ALA A 455 14.88 5.98 29.83
C ALA A 455 13.93 7.02 30.46
N GLY A 456 14.45 8.13 31.00
CA GLY A 456 13.65 9.22 31.59
C GLY A 456 12.90 10.10 30.59
N VAL A 457 13.06 9.88 29.28
CA VAL A 457 12.40 10.65 28.20
C VAL A 457 11.15 9.96 27.70
N LEU A 458 11.07 8.64 27.83
CA LEU A 458 9.92 7.85 27.37
C LEU A 458 8.82 7.85 28.45
N PRO A 459 7.53 7.97 28.07
CA PRO A 459 7.03 8.15 26.71
C PRO A 459 7.31 9.53 26.12
N VAL A 460 7.69 9.56 24.84
CA VAL A 460 7.80 10.81 24.07
C VAL A 460 6.40 11.25 23.65
N LYS A 461 6.06 12.52 23.89
CA LYS A 461 4.84 13.15 23.40
C LYS A 461 5.21 14.37 22.56
N LEU A 462 4.93 14.33 21.27
CA LEU A 462 5.22 15.42 20.32
C LEU A 462 3.92 15.95 19.72
N ALA A 463 3.62 17.22 19.99
CA ALA A 463 2.61 18.00 19.29
C ALA A 463 3.20 18.66 18.04
N LEU A 464 2.34 19.33 17.25
CA LEU A 464 2.77 20.16 16.14
C LEU A 464 3.89 21.12 16.56
N GLY A 465 4.97 21.15 15.77
CA GLY A 465 6.11 22.01 16.04
C GLY A 465 7.06 21.44 17.09
N GLN A 466 6.80 20.31 17.73
CA GLN A 466 7.71 19.77 18.74
C GLN A 466 8.72 18.79 18.16
N ARG A 467 9.86 18.65 18.82
CA ARG A 467 10.89 17.69 18.48
C ARG A 467 11.51 17.03 19.71
N VAL A 468 12.12 15.88 19.49
CA VAL A 468 13.01 15.19 20.43
C VAL A 468 14.32 14.88 19.74
N SER A 469 15.44 15.11 20.43
CA SER A 469 16.79 14.82 19.94
C SER A 469 17.51 13.90 20.93
N TRP A 470 18.27 12.93 20.42
CA TRP A 470 19.07 11.98 21.22
C TRP A 470 20.24 11.42 20.41
N GLY A 471 21.24 10.84 21.09
CA GLY A 471 22.51 10.42 20.47
C GLY A 471 23.59 11.51 20.58
N GLY A 472 24.66 11.37 19.79
CA GLY A 472 25.88 12.20 19.88
C GLY A 472 27.05 11.46 20.56
N GLY A 473 28.28 11.70 20.09
CA GLY A 473 29.49 10.90 20.37
C GLY A 473 29.83 10.56 21.84
N ALA A 474 30.64 9.50 22.00
CA ALA A 474 31.07 8.94 23.28
C ALA A 474 31.58 10.02 24.25
N GLY A 475 30.80 10.29 25.31
CA GLY A 475 31.12 11.26 26.36
C GLY A 475 30.20 12.47 26.42
N ALA A 476 29.35 12.71 25.42
CA ALA A 476 28.32 13.74 25.50
C ALA A 476 27.13 13.25 26.36
N ARG A 477 26.81 13.95 27.45
CA ARG A 477 25.53 13.77 28.14
C ARG A 477 24.43 13.94 27.09
N THR A 478 23.61 12.92 26.91
CA THR A 478 22.49 12.94 25.96
C THR A 478 21.61 14.15 26.25
N LYS A 479 21.68 15.17 25.38
CA LYS A 479 20.99 16.43 25.59
C LYS A 479 19.62 16.32 24.94
N VAL A 480 18.64 15.95 25.74
CA VAL A 480 17.26 15.87 25.28
C VAL A 480 16.70 17.28 25.26
N THR A 481 16.48 17.83 24.07
CA THR A 481 15.84 19.14 23.93
C THR A 481 14.43 18.95 23.42
N LEU A 482 13.44 19.08 24.31
CA LEU A 482 12.06 19.33 23.92
C LEU A 482 11.94 20.83 23.67
N SER A 483 11.73 21.22 22.42
CA SER A 483 11.57 22.62 22.04
C SER A 483 10.50 22.76 20.98
N SER A 484 9.76 23.87 21.00
CA SER A 484 8.93 24.29 19.88
C SER A 484 9.81 24.73 18.71
N LEU A 485 9.45 24.31 17.50
CA LEU A 485 9.93 24.86 16.24
C LEU A 485 9.49 26.33 16.23
N LYS A 486 10.44 27.23 15.95
CA LYS A 486 10.07 28.61 15.64
C LYS A 486 9.21 28.58 14.37
N PRO A 487 8.12 29.35 14.28
CA PRO A 487 7.43 29.54 13.01
C PRO A 487 8.46 29.94 11.96
N VAL A 488 8.41 29.27 10.82
CA VAL A 488 9.10 29.76 9.63
C VAL A 488 8.22 30.91 9.12
N ASP A 489 8.75 32.13 9.16
CA ASP A 489 8.09 33.32 8.60
C ASP A 489 7.88 33.18 7.07
#